data_AF-A0A9E6XXS6-F1
#
_entry.id   AF-A0A9E6XXS6-F1
#
_cell.length_a   1.000
_cell.length_b   1.000
_cell.length_c   1.000
_cell.angle_alpha   90.00
_cell.angle_beta   90.00
_cell.angle_gamma   90.00
#
_symmetry.space_group_name_H-M   'P 1'
#
loop_
_entity.id
_entity.type
_entity.pdbx_description
1 polymer ?
#
loop_
_entity_poly.entity_id
_entity_poly.type
_entity_poly.pdbx_seq_one_letter_code
_entity_poly.pdbx_strand_id
1 'polypeptide(L)'
;MSLGFGQICAKAGIARSMGSRGDCWDNAVAETFFATLKKELVHRRSWPARRELISEIFEYIEAFYNTTRRHSTLGYLSPAQFETMTMTNKIND
;
A
#
# COMPACT_ATOMS: atom_id res chain seq x y z
N MET A 1 14.60 -7.22 -15.85
CA MET A 1 14.77 -6.24 -14.74
C MET A 1 15.77 -5.19 -15.19
N SER A 2 15.52 -3.90 -14.94
CA SER A 2 16.45 -2.82 -15.34
C SER A 2 17.78 -2.92 -14.59
N LEU A 3 18.90 -2.89 -15.32
CA LEU A 3 20.25 -3.01 -14.76
C LEU A 3 20.55 -1.87 -13.78
N GLY A 4 20.17 -0.64 -14.15
CA GLY A 4 20.38 0.55 -13.32
C GLY A 4 19.61 0.52 -12.01
N PHE A 5 18.35 0.06 -12.05
CA PHE A 5 17.56 -0.13 -10.82
C PHE A 5 18.21 -1.16 -9.88
N GLY A 6 18.73 -2.26 -10.44
CA GLY A 6 19.43 -3.28 -9.68
C GLY A 6 20.66 -2.79 -8.95
N GLN A 7 21.46 -1.96 -9.61
CA GLN A 7 22.67 -1.38 -9.04
C GLN A 7 22.34 -0.40 -7.89
N ILE A 8 21.27 0.38 -8.02
CA ILE A 8 20.83 1.31 -6.97
C ILE A 8 20.37 0.54 -5.73
N CYS A 9 19.54 -0.49 -5.89
CA CYS A 9 19.12 -1.34 -4.76
C CYS A 9 20.32 -1.98 -4.06
N ALA A 10 21.27 -2.52 -4.82
CA ALA A 10 22.48 -3.13 -4.27
C ALA A 10 23.32 -2.11 -3.47
N LYS A 11 23.50 -0.89 -4.00
CA LYS A 11 24.19 0.20 -3.29
C LYS A 11 23.48 0.64 -2.02
N ALA A 12 22.15 0.58 -1.99
CA ALA A 12 21.34 0.92 -0.83
C ALA A 12 21.21 -0.24 0.19
N GLY A 13 21.84 -1.40 -0.05
CA GLY A 13 21.70 -2.58 0.80
C GLY A 13 20.29 -3.22 0.74
N ILE A 14 19.49 -2.88 -0.28
CA ILE A 14 18.12 -3.35 -0.43
C ILE A 14 18.12 -4.66 -1.22
N ALA A 15 17.70 -5.74 -0.57
CA ALA A 15 17.43 -7.00 -1.24
C ALA A 15 16.20 -6.85 -2.15
N ARG A 16 16.37 -7.10 -3.45
CA ARG A 16 15.24 -7.09 -4.39
C ARG A 16 14.47 -8.40 -4.27
N SER A 17 13.21 -8.33 -3.87
CA SER A 17 12.30 -9.46 -4.00
C SER A 17 11.96 -9.67 -5.48
N MET A 18 12.78 -10.47 -6.14
CA MET A 18 12.49 -10.98 -7.47
C MET A 18 11.74 -12.28 -7.28
N GLY A 19 10.42 -12.18 -7.12
CA GLY A 19 9.56 -13.36 -6.96
C GLY A 19 9.79 -14.38 -8.08
N SER A 20 9.55 -15.66 -7.77
CA SER A 20 9.48 -16.70 -8.79
C SER A 20 8.36 -16.36 -9.77
N ARG A 21 8.48 -16.82 -11.02
CA ARG A 21 7.44 -16.62 -12.03
C ARG A 21 6.17 -17.38 -11.59
N GLY A 22 5.21 -16.69 -10.96
CA GLY A 22 3.95 -17.29 -10.50
C GLY A 22 3.52 -16.96 -9.07
N ASP A 23 4.31 -16.20 -8.30
CA ASP A 23 3.91 -15.78 -6.93
C ASP A 23 2.89 -14.62 -6.99
N CYS A 24 1.63 -14.96 -7.29
CA CYS A 24 0.52 -14.01 -7.40
C CYS A 24 0.11 -13.39 -6.05
N TRP A 25 0.52 -13.99 -4.93
CA TRP A 25 0.13 -13.58 -3.59
C TRP A 25 0.69 -12.20 -3.20
N ASP A 26 1.95 -11.93 -3.55
CA ASP A 26 2.58 -10.63 -3.26
C ASP A 26 1.91 -9.49 -4.05
N ASN A 27 1.48 -9.77 -5.29
CA ASN A 27 0.78 -8.78 -6.10
C ASN A 27 -0.70 -8.65 -5.72
N ALA A 28 -1.35 -9.71 -5.22
CA ALA A 28 -2.78 -9.70 -4.90
C ALA A 28 -3.15 -8.62 -3.86
N VAL A 29 -2.27 -8.34 -2.90
CA VAL A 29 -2.47 -7.28 -1.90
C VAL A 29 -2.44 -5.90 -2.58
N ALA A 30 -1.46 -5.67 -3.45
CA ALA A 30 -1.35 -4.43 -4.21
C ALA A 30 -2.53 -4.25 -5.18
N GLU A 31 -2.92 -5.31 -5.90
CA GLU A 31 -4.07 -5.31 -6.80
C GLU A 31 -5.37 -4.96 -6.06
N THR A 32 -5.60 -5.56 -4.89
CA THR A 32 -6.76 -5.27 -4.05
C THR A 32 -6.78 -3.81 -3.59
N PHE A 33 -5.62 -3.28 -3.18
CA PHE A 33 -5.48 -1.86 -2.84
C PHE A 33 -5.84 -0.96 -4.03
N PHE A 34 -5.24 -1.19 -5.20
CA PHE A 34 -5.51 -0.35 -6.37
C PHE A 34 -6.95 -0.45 -6.86
N ALA A 35 -7.57 -1.62 -6.81
CA ALA A 35 -8.98 -1.78 -7.13
C ALA A 35 -9.86 -0.95 -6.18
N THR A 36 -9.53 -0.98 -4.88
CA THR A 36 -10.21 -0.21 -3.84
C THR A 36 -10.05 1.29 -4.05
N LEU A 37 -8.82 1.78 -4.20
CA LEU A 37 -8.52 3.20 -4.45
C LEU A 37 -9.28 3.73 -5.67
N LYS A 38 -9.28 2.95 -6.77
CA LYS A 38 -9.98 3.34 -7.99
C LYS A 38 -11.49 3.45 -7.75
N LYS A 39 -12.07 2.48 -7.07
CA LYS A 39 -13.52 2.44 -6.77
C LYS A 39 -13.94 3.54 -5.80
N GLU A 40 -13.18 3.75 -4.73
CA GLU A 40 -13.55 4.64 -3.63
C GLU A 40 -13.14 6.11 -3.86
N LEU A 41 -12.18 6.39 -4.76
CA LEU A 41 -11.71 7.75 -5.05
C LEU A 41 -11.78 8.07 -6.55
N VAL A 42 -11.01 7.36 -7.37
CA VAL A 42 -10.73 7.77 -8.76
C VAL A 42 -12.00 7.82 -9.61
N HIS A 43 -12.89 6.84 -9.47
CA HIS A 43 -14.11 6.71 -10.27
C HIS A 43 -15.31 7.50 -9.72
N ARG A 44 -15.17 8.17 -8.57
CA ARG A 44 -16.29 8.91 -7.96
C ARG A 44 -16.56 10.27 -8.61
N ARG A 45 -15.56 10.87 -9.24
CA ARG A 45 -15.67 12.16 -9.93
C ARG A 45 -14.64 12.29 -11.03
N SER A 46 -14.88 13.20 -11.96
CA SER A 46 -13.90 13.62 -12.96
C SER A 46 -12.84 14.52 -12.33
N TRP A 47 -11.61 14.37 -12.80
CA TRP A 47 -10.44 15.11 -12.30
C TRP A 47 -9.92 16.04 -13.39
N PRO A 48 -10.18 17.36 -13.32
CA PRO A 48 -9.75 18.30 -14.34
C PRO A 48 -8.23 18.52 -14.36
N ALA A 49 -7.55 18.33 -13.22
CA ALA A 49 -6.11 18.51 -13.10
C ALA A 49 -5.44 17.31 -12.42
N ARG A 50 -4.30 16.87 -12.98
CA ARG A 50 -3.49 15.79 -12.39
C ARG A 50 -2.99 16.12 -10.98
N ARG A 51 -2.69 17.40 -10.71
CA ARG A 51 -2.21 17.85 -9.39
C ARG A 51 -3.27 17.64 -8.30
N GLU A 52 -4.52 17.92 -8.63
CA GLU A 52 -5.65 17.73 -7.72
C GLU A 52 -5.81 16.24 -7.37
N LEU A 53 -5.80 15.37 -8.38
CA LEU A 53 -5.86 13.92 -8.17
C LEU A 53 -4.70 13.41 -7.30
N ILE A 54 -3.48 13.94 -7.47
CA ILE A 54 -2.34 13.55 -6.63
C ILE A 54 -2.56 13.95 -5.17
N SER A 55 -3.04 15.17 -4.92
CA SER A 55 -3.32 15.64 -3.57
C SER A 55 -4.39 14.78 -2.89
N GLU A 56 -5.40 14.38 -3.64
CA GLU A 56 -6.52 13.59 -3.12
C GLU A 56 -6.17 12.13 -2.94
N ILE A 57 -5.29 11.56 -3.78
CA ILE A 57 -4.70 10.25 -3.53
C ILE A 57 -3.88 10.29 -2.24
N PHE A 58 -3.07 11.33 -2.03
CA PHE A 58 -2.27 11.48 -0.82
C PHE A 58 -3.18 11.54 0.43
N GLU A 59 -4.18 12.42 0.42
CA GLU A 59 -5.15 12.53 1.51
C GLU A 59 -5.89 11.22 1.75
N TYR A 60 -6.33 10.55 0.69
CA TYR A 60 -6.99 9.26 0.80
C TYR A 60 -6.10 8.21 1.47
N ILE A 61 -4.80 8.16 1.16
CA ILE A 61 -3.88 7.18 1.75
C ILE A 61 -3.62 7.52 3.23
N GLU A 62 -3.19 8.76 3.51
CA GLU A 62 -2.69 9.17 4.82
C GLU A 62 -3.81 9.43 5.82
N ALA A 63 -4.87 10.11 5.41
CA ALA A 63 -5.92 10.56 6.32
C ALA A 63 -7.09 9.58 6.42
N PHE A 64 -7.28 8.68 5.44
CA PHE A 64 -8.41 7.74 5.43
C PHE A 64 -8.00 6.27 5.42
N TYR A 65 -7.23 5.82 4.42
CA TYR A 65 -6.92 4.41 4.22
C TYR A 65 -6.12 3.83 5.37
N ASN A 66 -5.00 4.47 5.74
CA ASN A 66 -4.13 3.97 6.80
C ASN A 66 -4.72 4.13 8.20
N THR A 67 -5.47 5.21 8.45
CA THR A 67 -5.93 5.59 9.78
C THR A 67 -7.31 5.04 10.14
N THR A 68 -8.23 4.99 9.17
CA THR A 68 -9.67 4.86 9.43
C THR A 68 -10.30 3.68 8.70
N ARG A 69 -9.87 3.37 7.48
CA ARG A 69 -10.50 2.36 6.64
C ARG A 69 -10.33 0.97 7.26
N ARG A 70 -11.44 0.28 7.50
CA ARG A 70 -11.44 -1.06 8.12
C ARG A 70 -11.24 -2.14 7.09
N HIS A 71 -10.41 -3.13 7.41
CA HIS A 71 -10.14 -4.29 6.57
C HIS A 71 -10.66 -5.56 7.23
N SER A 72 -11.50 -6.33 6.53
CA SER A 72 -12.03 -7.61 7.04
C SER A 72 -10.91 -8.61 7.34
N THR A 73 -9.83 -8.59 6.55
CA THR A 73 -8.62 -9.41 6.74
C THR A 73 -7.82 -9.02 7.98
N LEU A 74 -8.01 -7.81 8.52
CA LEU A 74 -7.35 -7.31 9.73
C LEU A 74 -8.29 -7.32 10.95
N GLY A 75 -9.36 -8.13 10.92
CA GLY A 75 -10.34 -8.16 12.01
C GLY A 75 -11.15 -6.87 12.12
N TYR A 76 -11.40 -6.18 11.01
CA TYR A 76 -12.07 -4.88 10.93
C TYR A 76 -11.32 -3.73 11.62
N LEU A 77 -10.00 -3.86 11.75
CA LEU A 77 -9.10 -2.77 12.15
C LEU A 77 -8.63 -1.98 10.93
N SER A 78 -8.20 -0.74 11.15
CA SER A 78 -7.42 0.01 10.16
C SER A 78 -5.96 -0.46 10.14
N PRO A 79 -5.21 -0.23 9.04
CA PRO A 79 -3.80 -0.59 8.96
C PRO A 79 -2.97 -0.05 10.14
N ALA A 80 -3.14 1.22 10.51
CA ALA A 80 -2.43 1.82 11.64
C ALA A 80 -2.79 1.17 12.99
N GLN A 81 -4.06 0.83 13.19
CA GLN A 81 -4.50 0.11 14.40
C GLN A 81 -3.90 -1.29 14.48
N PHE A 82 -3.90 -2.01 13.37
CA PHE A 82 -3.32 -3.35 13.27
C PHE A 82 -1.81 -3.33 13.52
N GLU A 83 -1.08 -2.38 12.93
CA GLU A 83 0.36 -2.20 13.18
C GLU A 83 0.65 -1.86 14.64
N THR A 84 -0.11 -0.94 15.24
CA THR A 84 0.05 -0.57 16.65
C THR A 84 -0.15 -1.77 17.57
N MET A 85 -1.18 -2.59 17.31
CA MET A 85 -1.45 -3.80 18.08
C MET A 85 -0.35 -4.85 17.90
N THR A 86 0.13 -5.03 16.67
CA THR A 86 1.19 -6.00 16.34
C THR A 86 2.54 -5.60 16.95
N MET A 87 2.89 -4.30 16.92
CA MET A 87 4.10 -3.78 17.57
C MET A 87 4.02 -3.93 19.08
N THR A 88 2.86 -3.63 19.68
CA THR A 88 2.65 -3.81 21.13
C THR A 88 2.84 -5.27 21.52
N ASN A 89 2.33 -6.22 20.73
CA ASN A 89 2.52 -7.65 21.01
C ASN A 89 3.99 -8.08 20.95
N LYS A 90 4.74 -7.60 19.95
CA LYS A 90 6.19 -7.89 19.81
C LYS A 90 7.07 -7.31 20.92
N ILE A 91 6.60 -6.30 21.66
CA ILE A 91 7.34 -5.70 22.79
C ILE A 91 7.10 -6.52 24.08
N ASN A 92 5.99 -7.26 24.14
CA ASN A 92 5.60 -8.06 25.31
C ASN A 92 6.07 -9.52 25.23
N ASP A 93 6.69 -9.92 24.12
CA ASP A 93 7.37 -11.22 23.90
C ASP A 93 8.89 -11.06 24.08
#